data_AF-A0A2A4WEW5-F1
#
_entry.id   AF-A0A2A4WEW5-F1
#
_cell.length_a   1.000
_cell.length_b   1.000
_cell.length_c   1.000
_cell.angle_alpha   90.00
_cell.angle_beta   90.00
_cell.angle_gamma   90.00
#
_symmetry.space_group_name_H-M   'P 1'
#
loop_
_entity.id
_entity.type
_entity.pdbx_description
1 polymer ?
#
loop_
_entity_poly.entity_id
_entity_poly.type
_entity_poly.pdbx_seq_one_letter_code
_entity_poly.pdbx_strand_id
1 'polypeptide(L)'
;MTNEPIDVEYWRDVEVFTVWQAAFAMCHLEPWDEPILTTAKPPDVVEKMRTTLLANIAHYQTGQVFAQSGWSCKTQRPIQLSGLYFSRQSLADWAAVPLLASQPWQFLER
;
A
#
# COMPACT_ATOMS: atom_id res chain seq x y z
N MET A 1 -13.16 13.07 3.60
CA MET A 1 -12.72 11.68 3.81
C MET A 1 -11.86 11.67 5.06
N THR A 2 -12.32 11.01 6.11
CA THR A 2 -11.55 10.72 7.31
C THR A 2 -10.68 9.50 7.04
N ASN A 3 -9.38 9.59 7.36
CA ASN A 3 -8.52 8.41 7.28
C ASN A 3 -8.81 7.52 8.49
N GLU A 4 -9.10 6.25 8.23
CA GLU A 4 -9.38 5.27 9.27
C GLU A 4 -8.08 4.55 9.67
N PRO A 5 -7.97 4.08 10.92
CA PRO A 5 -6.86 3.22 11.33
C PRO A 5 -6.91 1.90 10.56
N ILE A 6 -5.74 1.34 10.25
CA ILE A 6 -5.63 0.07 9.52
C ILE A 6 -6.25 -1.11 10.28
N ASP A 7 -6.99 -1.96 9.57
CA ASP A 7 -7.53 -3.23 10.09
C ASP A 7 -6.44 -4.31 10.17
N VAL A 8 -5.67 -4.30 11.25
CA VAL A 8 -4.54 -5.21 11.45
C VAL A 8 -4.91 -6.69 11.28
N GLU A 9 -6.12 -7.10 11.66
CA GLU A 9 -6.53 -8.50 11.56
C GLU A 9 -6.73 -8.91 10.11
N TYR A 10 -7.45 -8.11 9.33
CA TYR A 10 -7.60 -8.35 7.89
C TYR A 10 -6.25 -8.36 7.16
N TRP A 11 -5.40 -7.38 7.45
CA TRP A 11 -4.13 -7.22 6.76
C TRP A 11 -3.08 -8.25 7.21
N ARG A 12 -3.30 -9.03 8.28
CA ARG A 12 -2.36 -10.06 8.74
C ARG A 12 -2.21 -11.21 7.74
N ASP A 13 -3.23 -11.52 6.95
CA ASP A 13 -3.20 -12.69 6.06
C ASP A 13 -2.93 -12.32 4.59
N VAL A 14 -2.70 -11.04 4.30
CA VAL A 14 -2.42 -10.56 2.94
C VAL A 14 -0.96 -10.80 2.57
N GLU A 15 -0.68 -11.68 1.61
CA GLU A 15 0.69 -11.99 1.18
C GLU A 15 1.22 -11.07 0.07
N VAL A 16 0.32 -10.45 -0.68
CA VAL A 16 0.65 -9.64 -1.86
C VAL A 16 -0.06 -8.30 -1.75
N PHE A 17 0.73 -7.24 -1.78
CA PHE A 17 0.23 -5.88 -1.66
C PHE A 17 0.48 -5.14 -2.96
N THR A 18 -0.51 -4.42 -3.45
CA THR A 18 -0.23 -3.33 -4.39
C THR A 18 0.68 -2.30 -3.72
N VAL A 19 1.44 -1.56 -4.50
CA VAL A 19 2.30 -0.47 -3.97
C VAL A 19 1.52 0.55 -3.13
N TRP A 20 0.22 0.74 -3.40
CA TRP A 20 -0.63 1.62 -2.62
C TRP A 20 -1.06 1.00 -1.30
N GLN A 21 -1.56 -0.23 -1.30
CA GLN A 21 -1.91 -0.93 -0.06
C GLN A 21 -0.71 -1.00 0.88
N ALA A 22 0.47 -1.29 0.35
CA ALA A 22 1.71 -1.28 1.11
C ALA A 22 2.00 0.11 1.71
N ALA A 23 1.86 1.19 0.92
CA ALA A 23 2.11 2.55 1.41
C ALA A 23 1.08 3.02 2.46
N PHE A 24 -0.18 2.64 2.32
CA PHE A 24 -1.21 2.89 3.33
C PHE A 24 -0.89 2.13 4.63
N ALA A 25 -0.54 0.85 4.51
CA ALA A 25 -0.15 0.01 5.63
C ALA A 25 1.11 0.52 6.36
N MET A 26 2.13 0.97 5.63
CA MET A 26 3.31 1.65 6.17
C MET A 26 2.95 2.91 7.00
N CYS A 27 1.82 3.54 6.67
CA CYS A 27 1.34 4.75 7.34
C CYS A 27 0.27 4.46 8.41
N HIS A 28 -0.04 3.20 8.70
CA HIS A 28 -1.13 2.77 9.60
C HIS A 28 -2.52 3.30 9.20
N LEU A 29 -2.75 3.49 7.91
CA LEU A 29 -4.02 3.99 7.38
C LEU A 29 -4.73 2.88 6.63
N GLU A 30 -6.04 2.75 6.84
CA GLU A 30 -6.87 1.87 6.03
C GLU A 30 -7.00 2.46 4.62
N PRO A 31 -6.71 1.68 3.56
CA PRO A 31 -6.97 2.09 2.19
C PRO A 31 -8.48 2.25 1.95
N TRP A 32 -8.87 3.25 1.15
CA TRP A 32 -10.28 3.44 0.82
C TRP A 32 -10.89 2.19 0.16
N ASP A 33 -12.02 1.75 0.71
CA ASP A 33 -12.76 0.57 0.25
C ASP A 33 -13.61 0.91 -0.98
N GLU A 34 -14.35 2.02 -0.93
CA GLU A 34 -15.25 2.46 -1.99
C GLU A 34 -14.53 3.14 -3.17
N PRO A 35 -15.03 2.96 -4.41
CA PRO A 35 -14.55 3.74 -5.55
C PRO A 35 -14.74 5.25 -5.31
N ILE A 36 -13.64 5.98 -5.28
CA ILE A 36 -13.61 7.43 -5.18
C ILE A 36 -13.45 8.07 -6.56
N LEU A 37 -13.70 9.38 -6.59
CA LEU A 37 -13.51 10.21 -7.79
C LEU A 37 -12.07 10.08 -8.30
N THR A 38 -11.92 10.03 -9.63
CA THR A 38 -10.60 9.99 -10.30
C THR A 38 -9.71 11.19 -9.96
N THR A 39 -10.29 12.29 -9.49
CA THR A 39 -9.60 13.52 -9.07
C THR A 39 -9.21 13.53 -7.59
N ALA A 40 -9.70 12.59 -6.79
CA ALA A 40 -9.31 12.48 -5.38
C ALA A 40 -7.82 12.16 -5.28
N LYS A 41 -7.14 12.76 -4.30
CA LYS A 41 -5.71 12.57 -4.07
C LYS A 41 -5.48 11.76 -2.79
N PRO A 42 -4.58 10.76 -2.81
CA PRO A 42 -4.15 10.09 -1.58
C PRO A 42 -3.52 11.10 -0.62
N PRO A 43 -3.51 10.81 0.70
CA PRO A 43 -2.80 11.65 1.66
C PRO A 43 -1.32 11.79 1.28
N ASP A 44 -0.75 12.99 1.43
CA ASP A 44 0.63 13.29 1.04
C ASP A 44 1.66 12.36 1.70
N VAL A 45 1.40 11.94 2.95
CA VAL A 45 2.26 11.00 3.69
C VAL A 45 2.32 9.63 3.01
N VAL A 46 1.19 9.15 2.50
CA VAL A 46 1.09 7.88 1.77
C VAL A 46 1.79 7.99 0.42
N GLU A 47 1.66 9.12 -0.28
CA GLU A 47 2.32 9.31 -1.57
C GLU A 47 3.86 9.36 -1.45
N LYS A 48 4.37 10.03 -0.41
CA LYS A 48 5.80 10.04 -0.05
C LYS A 48 6.29 8.63 0.30
N MET A 49 5.50 7.91 1.10
CA MET A 49 5.83 6.55 1.49
C MET A 49 5.89 5.62 0.29
N ARG A 50 4.89 5.65 -0.60
CA ARG A 50 4.90 4.87 -1.85
C ARG A 50 6.16 5.12 -2.68
N THR A 51 6.56 6.38 -2.81
CA THR A 51 7.81 6.76 -3.53
C THR A 51 9.03 6.13 -2.87
N THR A 52 9.07 6.13 -1.53
CA THR A 52 10.13 5.50 -0.74
C THR A 52 10.18 3.98 -0.98
N LEU A 53 9.03 3.30 -0.94
CA LEU A 53 8.97 1.85 -1.18
C LEU A 53 9.44 1.48 -2.59
N LEU A 54 8.95 2.19 -3.61
CA LEU A 54 9.33 1.93 -5.00
C LEU A 54 10.83 2.13 -5.26
N ALA A 55 11.48 3.04 -4.54
CA ALA A 55 12.90 3.31 -4.67
C ALA A 55 13.78 2.27 -3.95
N ASN A 56 13.26 1.57 -2.93
CA ASN A 56 14.06 0.75 -2.03
C ASN A 56 13.68 -0.74 -2.00
N ILE A 57 12.50 -1.11 -2.52
CA ILE A 57 11.99 -2.48 -2.47
C ILE A 57 11.77 -2.99 -3.89
N ALA A 58 12.23 -4.21 -4.15
CA ALA A 58 11.98 -4.90 -5.40
C ALA A 58 10.47 -5.13 -5.58
N HIS A 59 9.94 -4.75 -6.73
CA HIS A 59 8.53 -4.89 -7.10
C HIS A 59 8.38 -5.68 -8.39
N TYR A 60 7.21 -6.28 -8.58
CA TYR A 60 6.90 -7.06 -9.77
C TYR A 60 5.57 -6.66 -10.39
N GLN A 61 5.38 -7.06 -11.66
CA GLN A 61 4.15 -6.85 -12.40
C GLN A 61 3.28 -8.10 -12.44
N THR A 62 1.98 -7.95 -12.20
CA THR A 62 1.01 -9.07 -12.30
C THR A 62 0.22 -9.08 -13.61
N GLY A 63 0.36 -8.03 -14.45
CA GLY A 63 -0.35 -7.91 -15.72
C GLY A 63 -1.86 -7.68 -15.60
N GLN A 64 -2.38 -7.46 -14.39
CA GLN A 64 -3.79 -7.14 -14.18
C GLN A 64 -4.13 -5.76 -14.79
N VAL A 65 -5.15 -5.72 -15.64
CA VAL A 65 -5.68 -4.50 -16.27
C VAL A 65 -6.93 -4.07 -15.51
N PHE A 66 -6.99 -2.80 -15.09
CA PHE A 66 -8.03 -2.30 -14.20
C PHE A 66 -9.04 -1.39 -14.91
N ALA A 67 -10.29 -1.41 -14.43
CA ALA A 67 -11.43 -0.70 -15.03
C ALA A 67 -11.32 0.84 -14.89
N GLN A 68 -11.93 1.57 -15.84
CA GLN A 68 -11.84 3.04 -15.95
C GLN A 68 -12.79 3.81 -15.01
N SER A 69 -13.63 3.14 -14.23
CA SER A 69 -14.72 3.73 -13.44
C SER A 69 -14.38 3.85 -11.95
N GLY A 70 -14.07 5.07 -11.48
CA GLY A 70 -13.72 5.30 -10.07
C GLY A 70 -12.50 4.48 -9.62
N TRP A 71 -12.06 4.65 -8.38
CA TRP A 71 -10.92 3.87 -7.88
C TRP A 71 -10.88 3.75 -6.35
N SER A 72 -10.39 2.67 -5.79
CA SER A 72 -10.23 2.54 -4.33
C SER A 72 -8.86 1.99 -4.00
N CYS A 73 -8.17 2.53 -2.99
CA CYS A 73 -6.81 2.06 -2.68
C CYS A 73 -6.79 0.59 -2.21
N LYS A 74 -7.91 0.07 -1.70
CA LYS A 74 -8.05 -1.32 -1.27
C LYS A 74 -8.25 -2.28 -2.44
N THR A 75 -8.89 -1.83 -3.51
CA THR A 75 -9.22 -2.70 -4.65
C THR A 75 -8.49 -2.32 -5.94
N GLN A 76 -8.38 -1.05 -6.32
CA GLN A 76 -8.04 -0.60 -7.68
C GLN A 76 -7.54 0.88 -7.79
N ARG A 77 -6.53 1.17 -8.63
CA ARG A 77 -6.27 2.53 -9.18
C ARG A 77 -6.41 2.52 -10.71
N PRO A 78 -6.87 3.59 -11.39
CA PRO A 78 -6.99 3.60 -12.84
C PRO A 78 -5.59 3.73 -13.47
N ILE A 79 -5.24 2.70 -14.23
CA ILE A 79 -4.40 2.60 -15.44
C ILE A 79 -2.94 3.11 -15.44
N GLN A 80 -2.53 4.09 -14.63
CA GLN A 80 -1.18 4.66 -14.80
C GLN A 80 -0.11 4.08 -13.87
N LEU A 81 -0.49 3.42 -12.76
CA LEU A 81 0.47 2.82 -11.80
C LEU A 81 -0.04 1.53 -11.14
N SER A 82 -1.20 1.01 -11.57
CA SER A 82 -1.79 -0.23 -11.07
C SER A 82 -1.22 -1.39 -11.86
N GLY A 83 -0.41 -2.19 -11.19
CA GLY A 83 0.35 -3.25 -11.83
C GLY A 83 1.60 -3.61 -11.06
N LEU A 84 2.11 -2.72 -10.20
CA LEU A 84 3.24 -3.00 -9.32
C LEU A 84 2.79 -3.54 -7.97
N TYR A 85 3.46 -4.59 -7.53
CA TYR A 85 3.18 -5.30 -6.30
C TYR A 85 4.46 -5.56 -5.52
N PHE A 86 4.30 -5.65 -4.20
CA PHE A 86 5.30 -6.14 -3.27
C PHE A 86 4.80 -7.44 -2.64
N SER A 87 5.72 -8.37 -2.40
CA SER A 87 5.44 -9.47 -1.49
C SER A 87 5.52 -8.98 -0.05
N ARG A 88 4.75 -9.60 0.86
CA ARG A 88 4.87 -9.40 2.31
C ARG A 88 6.32 -9.54 2.75
N GLN A 89 7.01 -10.60 2.28
CA GLN A 89 8.38 -10.86 2.66
C GLN A 89 9.30 -9.69 2.30
N SER A 90 9.19 -9.14 1.08
CA SER A 90 10.03 -8.01 0.65
C SER A 90 9.77 -6.75 1.48
N LEU A 91 8.52 -6.53 1.92
CA LEU A 91 8.16 -5.42 2.81
C LEU A 91 8.71 -5.64 4.23
N ALA A 92 8.58 -6.86 4.75
CA ALA A 92 9.09 -7.24 6.06
C ALA A 92 10.62 -7.15 6.11
N ASP A 93 11.32 -7.66 5.09
CA ASP A 93 12.78 -7.60 4.98
C ASP A 93 13.28 -6.15 5.01
N TRP A 94 12.61 -5.26 4.28
CA TRP A 94 12.96 -3.83 4.27
C TRP A 94 12.65 -3.15 5.60
N ALA A 95 11.50 -3.48 6.22
CA ALA A 95 11.12 -2.93 7.52
C ALA A 95 12.04 -3.40 8.66
N ALA A 96 12.60 -4.61 8.56
CA ALA A 96 13.54 -5.19 9.51
C ALA A 96 14.94 -4.58 9.43
N VAL A 97 15.26 -3.78 8.40
CA VAL A 97 16.54 -3.07 8.31
C VAL A 97 16.59 -2.00 9.42
N PRO A 98 17.57 -2.04 10.35
CA PRO A 98 17.61 -1.17 11.54
C PRO A 98 17.85 0.33 11.29
N LEU A 99 17.72 0.82 10.05
CA LEU A 99 18.07 2.19 9.67
C LEU A 99 16.93 3.20 9.81
N LEU A 100 15.71 2.77 10.16
CA LEU A 100 14.55 3.65 10.35
C LEU A 100 13.95 3.42 11.74
N ALA A 101 14.59 4.02 12.76
CA ALA A 101 14.12 4.07 14.13
C ALA A 101 12.82 4.89 14.27
N SER A 102 11.72 4.30 13.82
CA SER A 102 10.32 4.64 14.10
C SER A 102 9.50 3.59 13.35
N GLN A 103 9.38 2.37 13.89
CA GLN A 103 8.86 1.22 13.15
C GLN A 103 7.32 1.12 13.18
N PRO A 104 6.63 1.24 12.03
CA PRO A 104 5.20 0.99 11.91
C PRO A 104 4.82 -0.50 11.67
N TRP A 105 5.75 -1.46 11.76
CA TRP A 105 5.57 -2.80 11.17
C TRP A 105 5.44 -3.99 12.13
N GLN A 106 5.33 -3.76 13.43
CA GLN A 106 5.21 -4.84 14.42
C GLN A 106 3.99 -5.76 14.24
N PHE A 107 3.06 -5.42 13.34
CA PHE A 107 1.86 -6.21 13.08
C PHE A 107 2.02 -7.30 12.01
N LEU A 108 3.06 -7.25 11.16
CA LEU A 108 3.31 -8.30 10.17
C LEU A 108 4.12 -9.49 10.73
N GLU A 109 4.72 -9.33 11.92
CA GLU A 109 5.65 -10.31 12.51
C GLU A 109 5.01 -11.18 13.62
N ARG A 110 3.69 -11.12 13.82
CA ARG A 110 2.97 -11.90 14.86
C ARG A 110 1.82 -12.74 14.32
#